data_AF-A0A7Y5N6A5-F1
#
_entry.id   AF-A0A7Y5N6A5-F1
#
_cell.length_a   1.000
_cell.length_b   1.000
_cell.length_c   1.000
_cell.angle_alpha   90.00
_cell.angle_beta   90.00
_cell.angle_gamma   90.00
#
_symmetry.space_group_name_H-M   'P 1'
#
loop_
_entity.id
_entity.type
_entity.pdbx_description
1 polymer ?
#
loop_
_entity_poly.entity_id
_entity_poly.type
_entity_poly.pdbx_seq_one_letter_code
_entity_poly.pdbx_strand_id
1 'polypeptide(L)'
;MAVSPADVAVELGRPTPTGDTLAQWESWIVEARYLIGRRLGDINALNQGDVDYVVKHAVADHIRNPDSATQVDVAVDDARVSRRYTSGAGRVTIIDEWWSLLTPQGGVLGGAYSIPLGSPWSTP
;
A
#
# COMPACT_ATOMS: atom_id res chain seq x y z
N MET A 1 -16.63 -5.08 -5.72
CA MET A 1 -17.47 -5.58 -4.62
C MET A 1 -16.97 -4.84 -3.39
N ALA A 2 -17.30 -5.21 -2.15
CA ALA A 2 -16.59 -4.63 -1.01
C ALA A 2 -16.06 -5.74 -0.11
N VAL A 3 -14.72 -5.84 0.03
CA VAL A 3 -14.07 -6.75 1.00
C VAL A 3 -14.75 -6.73 2.37
N SER A 4 -15.09 -7.91 2.86
CA SER A 4 -15.66 -8.17 4.18
C SER A 4 -14.65 -8.82 5.13
N PRO A 5 -14.88 -8.79 6.46
CA PRO A 5 -14.05 -9.53 7.41
C PRO A 5 -14.02 -11.05 7.15
N ALA A 6 -15.06 -11.61 6.54
CA ALA A 6 -15.10 -13.02 6.17
C ALA A 6 -14.10 -13.36 5.05
N ASP A 7 -13.91 -12.46 4.08
CA ASP A 7 -12.92 -12.65 3.01
C ASP A 7 -11.49 -12.64 3.56
N VAL A 8 -11.25 -11.78 4.56
CA VAL A 8 -9.98 -11.74 5.30
C VAL A 8 -9.79 -13.01 6.14
N ALA A 9 -10.86 -13.55 6.72
CA ALA A 9 -10.81 -14.80 7.49
C ALA A 9 -10.44 -16.00 6.60
N VAL A 10 -11.04 -16.08 5.41
CA VAL A 10 -10.72 -17.10 4.38
C VAL A 10 -9.25 -17.02 3.97
N GLU A 11 -8.74 -15.82 3.69
CA GLU A 11 -7.33 -15.59 3.33
C GLU A 11 -6.35 -16.00 4.45
N LEU A 12 -6.75 -15.77 5.71
CA LEU A 12 -5.97 -16.14 6.87
C LEU A 12 -6.13 -17.61 7.27
N GLY A 13 -7.00 -18.37 6.60
CA GLY A 13 -7.26 -19.77 6.91
C GLY A 13 -7.82 -19.99 8.31
N ARG A 14 -8.56 -19.03 8.85
CA ARG A 14 -9.06 -19.04 10.24
C ARG A 14 -10.54 -18.63 10.30
N PRO A 15 -11.28 -19.01 11.36
CA PRO A 15 -12.66 -18.57 11.49
C PRO A 15 -12.77 -17.05 11.62
N THR A 16 -13.86 -16.50 11.10
CA THR A 16 -14.18 -15.08 11.28
C THR A 16 -14.33 -14.77 12.77
N PRO A 17 -13.62 -13.76 13.29
CA PRO A 17 -13.71 -13.38 14.69
C PRO A 17 -15.09 -12.79 15.02
N THR A 18 -15.38 -12.70 16.31
CA THR A 18 -16.60 -12.11 16.86
C THR A 18 -16.25 -11.00 17.86
N GLY A 19 -17.22 -10.13 18.19
CA GLY A 19 -17.05 -9.06 19.18
C GLY A 19 -16.07 -7.97 18.73
N ASP A 20 -15.28 -7.44 19.66
CA ASP A 20 -14.38 -6.30 19.42
C ASP A 20 -13.34 -6.57 18.34
N THR A 21 -12.91 -7.83 18.17
CA THR A 21 -11.96 -8.22 17.12
C THR A 21 -12.57 -8.10 15.72
N LEU A 22 -13.88 -8.36 15.57
CA LEU A 22 -14.58 -8.12 14.30
C LEU A 22 -14.61 -6.62 13.97
N ALA A 23 -14.94 -5.78 14.96
CA ALA A 23 -14.96 -4.34 14.81
C ALA A 23 -13.58 -3.76 14.46
N GLN A 24 -12.50 -4.34 15.00
CA GLN A 24 -11.13 -3.98 14.62
C GLN A 24 -10.84 -4.30 13.14
N TRP A 25 -11.24 -5.48 12.66
CA TRP A 25 -11.03 -5.85 11.25
C TRP A 25 -11.81 -4.94 10.31
N GLU A 26 -13.05 -4.59 10.66
CA GLU A 26 -13.86 -3.63 9.91
C GLU A 26 -13.17 -2.26 9.87
N SER A 27 -12.64 -1.79 11.01
CA SER A 27 -11.91 -0.53 11.09
C SER A 27 -10.66 -0.53 10.19
N TRP A 28 -9.89 -1.63 10.17
CA TRP A 28 -8.73 -1.77 9.31
C TRP A 28 -9.08 -1.81 7.83
N ILE A 29 -10.18 -2.46 7.45
CA ILE A 29 -10.69 -2.46 6.06
C ILE A 29 -11.05 -1.03 5.63
N VAL A 30 -11.70 -0.26 6.51
CA VAL A 30 -12.04 1.15 6.24
C VAL A 30 -10.78 2.01 6.12
N GLU A 31 -9.80 1.84 7.02
CA GLU A 31 -8.54 2.58 6.96
C GLU A 31 -7.76 2.28 5.68
N ALA A 32 -7.68 1.01 5.26
CA ALA A 32 -7.03 0.61 4.02
C ALA A 32 -7.67 1.29 2.79
N ARG A 33 -9.01 1.31 2.71
CA ARG A 33 -9.73 2.03 1.65
C ARG A 33 -9.46 3.52 1.67
N TYR A 34 -9.46 4.11 2.86
CA TYR A 34 -9.15 5.53 3.03
C TYR A 34 -7.74 5.87 2.52
N LEU A 35 -6.74 5.05 2.84
CA LEU A 35 -5.37 5.23 2.37
C LEU A 35 -5.26 5.16 0.85
N ILE A 36 -5.95 4.20 0.23
CA ILE A 36 -5.99 4.07 -1.24
C ILE A 36 -6.63 5.32 -1.86
N GLY A 37 -7.80 5.74 -1.38
CA GLY A 37 -8.49 6.92 -1.88
C GLY A 37 -7.67 8.20 -1.70
N ARG A 38 -6.96 8.33 -0.57
CA ARG A 38 -6.07 9.47 -0.31
C ARG A 38 -4.91 9.55 -1.30
N ARG A 39 -4.38 8.41 -1.75
CA ARG A 39 -3.21 8.36 -2.65
C ARG A 39 -3.58 8.42 -4.13
N LEU A 40 -4.65 7.73 -4.54
CA LEU A 40 -5.02 7.54 -5.94
C LEU A 40 -6.26 8.32 -6.37
N GLY A 41 -6.97 8.95 -5.44
CA GLY A 41 -8.16 9.75 -5.72
C GLY A 41 -9.47 8.96 -5.60
N ASP A 42 -10.39 9.15 -6.54
CA ASP A 42 -11.71 8.51 -6.49
C ASP A 42 -11.58 6.99 -6.60
N ILE A 43 -11.82 6.30 -5.48
CA ILE A 43 -11.68 4.84 -5.39
C ILE A 43 -12.61 4.10 -6.34
N ASN A 44 -13.73 4.72 -6.72
CA ASN A 44 -14.72 4.12 -7.63
C ASN A 44 -14.25 4.14 -9.08
N ALA A 45 -13.28 4.99 -9.42
CA ALA A 45 -12.66 5.05 -10.74
C ALA A 45 -11.57 3.98 -10.93
N LEU A 46 -11.11 3.33 -9.84
CA LEU A 46 -10.15 2.23 -9.91
C LEU A 46 -10.83 0.90 -10.26
N ASN A 47 -10.02 -0.04 -10.74
CA ASN A 47 -10.44 -1.43 -10.89
C ASN A 47 -10.78 -2.01 -9.52
N GLN A 48 -12.07 -2.26 -9.30
CA GLN A 48 -12.58 -2.74 -8.02
C GLN A 48 -12.02 -4.13 -7.64
N GLY A 49 -11.66 -4.96 -8.62
CA GLY A 49 -11.02 -6.25 -8.35
C GLY A 49 -9.63 -6.10 -7.73
N ASP A 50 -8.84 -5.16 -8.25
CA ASP A 50 -7.49 -4.89 -7.75
C ASP A 50 -7.54 -4.18 -6.38
N VAL A 51 -8.50 -3.27 -6.18
CA VAL A 51 -8.75 -2.64 -4.88
C VAL A 51 -9.16 -3.68 -3.84
N ASP A 52 -10.11 -4.56 -4.16
CA ASP A 52 -10.55 -5.61 -3.24
C ASP A 52 -9.39 -6.59 -2.92
N TYR A 53 -8.55 -6.91 -3.90
CA TYR A 53 -7.35 -7.72 -3.71
C TYR A 53 -6.37 -7.05 -2.73
N VAL A 54 -5.97 -5.81 -3.00
CA VAL A 54 -4.98 -5.10 -2.16
C VAL A 54 -5.49 -4.87 -0.75
N VAL A 55 -6.76 -4.47 -0.58
CA VAL A 55 -7.34 -4.28 0.75
C VAL A 55 -7.33 -5.59 1.54
N LYS A 56 -7.73 -6.71 0.92
CA LYS A 56 -7.74 -8.02 1.59
C LYS A 56 -6.34 -8.43 2.03
N HIS A 57 -5.35 -8.36 1.14
CA HIS A 57 -3.98 -8.77 1.45
C HIS A 57 -3.31 -7.83 2.47
N ALA A 58 -3.55 -6.53 2.39
CA ALA A 58 -3.02 -5.56 3.36
C ALA A 58 -3.56 -5.75 4.77
N VAL A 59 -4.86 -6.00 4.91
CA VAL A 59 -5.45 -6.28 6.22
C VAL A 59 -4.97 -7.64 6.72
N ALA A 60 -4.91 -8.68 5.87
CA ALA A 60 -4.40 -9.98 6.28
C ALA A 60 -2.94 -9.91 6.78
N ASP A 61 -2.07 -9.18 6.08
CA ASP A 61 -0.68 -9.00 6.49
C ASP A 61 -0.56 -8.15 7.76
N HIS A 62 -1.35 -7.07 7.88
CA HIS A 62 -1.41 -6.28 9.10
C HIS A 62 -1.82 -7.12 10.31
N ILE A 63 -2.72 -8.10 10.15
CA ILE A 63 -3.10 -8.96 11.27
C ILE A 63 -2.04 -10.03 11.57
N ARG A 64 -1.29 -10.50 10.57
CA ARG A 64 -0.16 -11.42 10.80
C ARG A 64 0.98 -10.71 11.52
N ASN A 65 1.26 -9.46 11.16
CA ASN A 65 2.36 -8.66 11.67
C ASN A 65 1.87 -7.27 12.11
N PRO A 66 1.11 -7.18 13.22
CA PRO A 66 0.54 -5.91 13.70
C PRO A 66 1.61 -4.91 14.16
N ASP A 67 2.81 -5.41 14.49
CA ASP A 67 3.98 -4.62 14.86
C ASP A 67 5.05 -4.84 13.79
N SER A 68 5.07 -4.01 12.75
CA SER A 68 6.09 -4.05 11.68
C SER A 68 7.45 -3.50 12.17
N ALA A 69 7.87 -3.88 13.38
CA ALA A 69 9.20 -3.62 13.90
C ALA A 69 10.18 -4.66 13.36
N THR A 70 10.60 -4.51 12.10
CA THR A 70 11.65 -5.35 11.53
C THR A 70 13.01 -4.82 11.98
N GLN A 71 13.58 -5.42 13.04
CA GLN A 71 14.95 -5.14 13.47
C GLN A 71 15.92 -5.96 12.63
N VAL A 72 16.73 -5.30 11.81
CA VAL A 72 17.86 -5.92 11.12
C VAL A 72 19.13 -5.61 11.92
N ASP A 73 19.63 -6.60 12.66
CA ASP A 73 20.98 -6.55 13.25
C ASP A 73 21.98 -7.14 12.25
N VAL A 74 22.85 -6.29 11.69
CA VAL A 74 24.04 -6.75 10.97
C VAL A 74 25.23 -6.52 11.89
N ALA A 75 25.81 -7.61 12.40
CA ALA A 75 27.09 -7.58 13.09
C ALA A 75 28.21 -7.76 12.06
N VAL A 76 29.02 -6.73 11.88
CA VAL A 76 30.29 -6.80 11.13
C VAL A 76 31.41 -6.49 12.12
N ASP A 77 32.53 -7.23 12.03
CA ASP A 77 33.60 -7.42 13.02
C ASP A 77 34.05 -6.16 13.82
N ASP A 78 33.93 -4.95 13.26
CA ASP A 78 34.38 -3.69 13.88
C ASP A 78 33.29 -2.62 14.10
N ALA A 79 32.03 -2.88 13.72
CA ALA A 79 30.96 -1.90 13.89
C ALA A 79 29.56 -2.54 13.91
N ARG A 80 28.76 -2.15 14.91
CA ARG A 80 27.33 -2.48 14.97
C ARG A 80 26.52 -1.38 14.30
N VAL A 81 25.86 -1.69 13.19
CA VAL A 81 24.87 -0.79 12.57
C VAL A 81 23.48 -1.29 12.97
N SER A 82 22.82 -0.57 13.89
CA SER A 82 21.42 -0.80 14.22
C SER A 82 20.56 0.19 13.45
N ARG A 83 19.70 -0.31 12.56
CA ARG A 83 18.70 0.51 11.84
C ARG A 83 17.33 0.12 12.35
N ARG A 84 16.78 0.94 13.25
CA ARG A 84 15.44 0.75 13.81
C ARG A 84 14.43 1.47 12.93
N TYR A 85 13.62 0.72 12.21
CA TYR A 85 12.40 1.24 11.60
C TYR A 85 11.29 1.15 12.65
N THR A 86 10.93 2.29 13.27
CA THR A 86 9.70 2.40 14.04
C THR A 86 8.60 2.79 13.06
N SER A 87 7.82 1.82 12.59
CA SER A 87 6.51 2.11 12.01
C SER A 87 5.57 2.47 13.17
N GLY A 88 4.91 3.63 13.07
CA GLY A 88 3.98 4.09 14.11
C GLY A 88 2.92 3.04 14.42
N ALA A 89 2.70 2.80 15.71
CA ALA A 89 1.79 1.80 16.26
C ALA A 89 0.43 1.76 15.54
N GLY A 90 0.05 0.57 15.08
CA GLY A 90 -1.35 0.18 14.86
C GLY A 90 -2.04 0.67 13.60
N ARG A 91 -1.32 1.19 12.59
CA ARG A 91 -1.93 1.58 11.31
C ARG A 91 -1.73 0.52 10.23
N VAL A 92 -2.75 0.30 9.41
CA VAL A 92 -2.64 -0.56 8.23
C VAL A 92 -1.58 0.02 7.28
N THR A 93 -0.58 -0.80 6.96
CA THR A 93 0.48 -0.43 6.01
C THR A 93 0.28 -1.20 4.72
N ILE A 94 0.29 -0.50 3.59
CA ILE A 94 0.21 -1.10 2.25
C ILE A 94 1.61 -1.02 1.65
N ILE A 95 2.19 -2.17 1.31
CA ILE A 95 3.54 -2.28 0.74
C ILE A 95 3.59 -1.84 -0.74
N ASP A 96 4.78 -1.45 -1.20
CA ASP A 96 5.00 -0.86 -2.52
C ASP A 96 4.58 -1.76 -3.69
N GLU A 97 4.71 -3.08 -3.55
CA GLU A 97 4.27 -4.03 -4.58
C GLU A 97 2.75 -3.97 -4.82
N TRP A 98 1.93 -3.80 -3.78
CA TRP A 98 0.49 -3.69 -3.93
C TRP A 98 0.08 -2.33 -4.48
N TRP A 99 0.84 -1.28 -4.19
CA TRP A 99 0.66 0.01 -4.84
C TRP A 99 0.89 -0.07 -6.36
N SER A 100 1.82 -0.92 -6.81
CA SER A 100 2.06 -1.12 -8.24
C SER A 100 0.88 -1.79 -8.96
N LEU A 101 0.07 -2.59 -8.27
CA LEU A 101 -1.14 -3.20 -8.82
C LEU A 101 -2.28 -2.19 -9.00
N LEU A 102 -2.40 -1.22 -8.10
CA LEU A 102 -3.44 -0.18 -8.15
C LEU A 102 -3.07 0.97 -9.08
N THR A 103 -1.80 1.09 -9.44
CA THR A 103 -1.33 2.14 -10.36
C THR A 103 -1.46 1.61 -11.79
N PRO A 104 -2.17 2.31 -12.69
CA PRO A 104 -2.22 1.91 -14.09
C PRO A 104 -0.79 1.81 -14.65
N GLN A 105 -0.43 0.69 -15.27
CA GLN A 105 0.85 0.51 -15.99
C GLN A 105 1.04 1.49 -17.18
N GLY A 106 0.17 2.49 -17.35
CA GLY A 106 0.25 3.56 -18.34
C GLY A 106 0.89 4.86 -17.85
N GLY A 107 1.42 4.91 -16.63
CA GLY A 107 2.25 6.02 -16.15
C GLY A 107 3.69 5.88 -16.62
N VAL A 108 3.93 5.75 -17.92
CA VAL A 108 5.28 5.91 -18.48
C VAL A 108 5.70 7.36 -18.19
N LEU A 109 6.47 7.58 -17.12
CA LEU A 109 7.26 8.79 -16.92
C LEU A 109 8.43 8.82 -17.92
N GLY A 110 8.09 8.75 -19.20
CA GLY A 110 8.97 8.74 -20.35
C GLY A 110 8.31 9.43 -21.53
N GLY A 111 7.46 10.42 -21.25
CA GLY A 111 7.11 11.43 -22.25
C GLY A 111 8.29 12.36 -22.38
N ALA A 112 9.16 12.12 -23.36
CA ALA A 112 10.18 13.07 -23.76
C ALA A 112 9.50 14.41 -24.06
N TYR A 113 9.70 15.40 -23.20
CA TYR A 113 9.34 16.79 -23.50
C TYR A 113 10.34 17.30 -24.53
N SER A 114 9.99 17.17 -25.81
CA SER A 114 10.68 17.91 -26.86
C SER A 114 10.33 19.39 -26.68
N ILE A 115 11.22 20.13 -26.03
CA ILE A 115 11.18 21.60 -26.06
C ILE A 115 11.45 21.98 -27.51
N PRO A 116 10.51 22.61 -28.24
CA PRO A 116 10.86 23.20 -29.51
C PRO A 116 11.87 24.30 -29.23
N LEU A 117 13.13 24.09 -29.61
CA LEU A 117 14.10 25.17 -29.70
C LEU A 117 13.59 26.09 -30.82
N GLY A 118 12.77 27.06 -30.44
CA GLY A 118 12.44 28.17 -31.32
C GLY A 118 13.76 28.81 -31.71
N SER A 119 14.17 28.64 -32.97
CA SER A 119 15.38 29.26 -33.50
C SER A 119 15.24 30.78 -33.39
N PRO A 120 16.04 31.47 -32.56
CA PRO A 120 16.01 32.91 -32.46
C PRO A 120 17.10 33.48 -33.37
N TRP A 121 16.99 33.27 -34.67
CA TRP A 121 17.66 34.12 -35.66
C TRP A 121 17.17 33.83 -37.08
N SER A 122 16.49 34.81 -37.65
CA SER A 122 16.60 35.12 -39.07
C SER A 122 16.59 36.63 -39.12
N THR A 123 17.79 37.18 -39.12
CA THR A 123 18.10 38.58 -39.36
C THR A 123 18.47 38.74 -40.84
N PRO A 124 18.46 39.98 -41.33
CA PRO A 124 17.35 40.72 -41.94
C PRO A 124 17.07 40.37 -43.41
#